data_AF-A0A124ICS8-F1
#
_entry.id   AF-A0A124ICS8-F1
#
_cell.length_a   1.000
_cell.length_b   1.000
_cell.length_c   1.000
_cell.angle_alpha   90.00
_cell.angle_beta   90.00
_cell.angle_gamma   90.00
#
_symmetry.space_group_name_H-M   'P 1'
#
loop_
_entity.id
_entity.type
_entity.pdbx_description
1 polymer ?
#
loop_
_entity_poly.entity_id
_entity_poly.type
_entity_poly.pdbx_seq_one_letter_code
_entity_poly.pdbx_strand_id
1 'polypeptide(L)' 'MEAGRDALDAWIRTTGAFHAVLGLDRALRDPAAPERMLAAHDSGDHLHPGDAATRRTPRRSACGCCERRTCGPDRAA' A
#
# COMPACT_ATOMS: atom_id res chain seq x y z
N MET A 1 -0.22 5.85 -18.74
CA MET A 1 -1.02 5.44 -17.56
C MET A 1 -0.13 5.33 -16.32
N GLU A 2 1.07 4.77 -16.45
CA GLU A 2 2.08 4.61 -15.38
C GLU A 2 2.48 5.93 -14.69
N ALA A 3 2.87 6.97 -15.43
CA ALA A 3 3.27 8.26 -14.85
C ALA A 3 2.18 8.92 -13.99
N GLY A 4 0.90 8.72 -14.33
CA GLY A 4 -0.22 9.22 -13.52
C GLY A 4 -0.40 8.43 -12.22
N ARG A 5 -0.19 7.11 -12.28
CA ARG A 5 -0.22 6.23 -11.11
C ARG A 5 0.92 6.58 -10.14
N ASP A 6 2.14 6.79 -10.66
CA ASP A 6 3.30 7.14 -9.85
C ASP A 6 3.13 8.50 -9.16
N ALA A 7 2.61 9.50 -9.89
CA ALA A 7 2.35 10.82 -9.34
C ALA A 7 1.30 10.79 -8.23
N LEU A 8 0.22 10.02 -8.42
CA LEU A 8 -0.82 9.83 -7.42
C LEU A 8 -0.27 9.09 -6.19
N ASP A 9 0.47 7.99 -6.38
CA ASP A 9 1.05 7.20 -5.29
C ASP A 9 2.04 8.03 -4.47
N ALA A 10 2.87 8.84 -5.12
CA ALA A 10 3.77 9.77 -4.44
C ALA A 10 2.96 10.78 -3.61
N TRP A 11 1.95 11.41 -4.21
CA TRP A 11 1.10 12.37 -3.51
C TRP A 11 0.43 11.75 -2.28
N ILE A 12 -0.22 10.58 -2.41
CA ILE A 12 -0.88 9.89 -1.29
C ILE A 12 0.09 9.60 -0.14
N ARG A 13 1.33 9.20 -0.45
CA ARG A 13 2.34 8.82 0.56
C ARG A 13 2.95 10.03 1.27
N THR A 14 3.02 11.20 0.62
CA THR A 14 3.75 12.36 1.16
C THR A 14 2.86 13.53 1.58
N THR A 15 1.59 13.55 1.18
CA THR A 15 0.65 14.65 1.47
C THR A 15 0.44 14.93 2.96
N GLY A 16 0.57 13.92 3.83
CA GLY A 16 0.25 14.05 5.26
C GLY A 16 -1.26 14.18 5.56
N ALA A 17 -2.12 14.19 4.54
CA ALA A 17 -3.58 14.27 4.70
C ALA A 17 -4.20 13.01 5.36
N PHE A 18 -3.49 11.89 5.38
CA PHE A 18 -3.97 10.63 5.94
C PHE A 18 -3.20 10.26 7.21
N HIS A 19 -3.91 9.75 8.22
CA HIS A 19 -3.30 9.26 9.45
C HIS A 19 -2.37 8.05 9.22
N ALA A 20 -2.70 7.22 8.23
CA ALA A 20 -1.87 6.10 7.78
C ALA A 20 -2.20 5.75 6.33
N VAL A 21 -1.21 5.20 5.61
CA VAL A 21 -1.35 4.74 4.22
C VAL A 21 -0.94 3.28 4.14
N LEU A 22 -1.79 2.44 3.53
CA LEU A 22 -1.49 1.04 3.26
C LEU A 22 -0.92 0.87 1.85
N GLY A 23 0.31 0.38 1.75
CA GLY A 23 0.96 0.12 0.47
C GLY A 23 0.53 -1.20 -0.16
N LEU A 24 -0.70 -1.29 -0.66
CA LEU A 24 -1.21 -2.50 -1.32
C LEU A 24 -0.39 -2.88 -2.56
N ASP A 25 -0.02 -1.88 -3.37
CA ASP A 25 0.90 -2.01 -4.50
C ASP A 25 2.16 -2.78 -4.10
N ARG A 26 2.87 -2.29 -3.08
CA ARG A 26 4.11 -2.89 -2.59
C ARG A 26 3.90 -4.32 -2.06
N ALA A 27 2.73 -4.62 -1.51
CA ALA A 27 2.42 -5.94 -0.98
C ALA A 27 2.16 -7.00 -2.07
N LEU A 28 1.65 -6.58 -3.23
CA LEU A 28 1.19 -7.48 -4.29
C LEU A 28 2.08 -7.51 -5.54
N ARG A 29 2.88 -6.47 -5.77
CA ARG A 29 3.73 -6.35 -6.97
C ARG A 29 4.78 -7.45 -7.07
N ASP A 30 5.16 -7.76 -8.31
CA ASP A 30 6.30 -8.62 -8.61
C ASP A 30 7.61 -7.88 -8.27
N PRO A 31 8.48 -8.42 -7.40
CA PRO A 31 9.77 -7.79 -7.10
C PRO A 31 10.69 -7.66 -8.32
N ALA A 32 10.55 -8.53 -9.32
CA ALA A 32 11.33 -8.50 -10.56
C ALA A 32 10.70 -7.58 -11.63
N ALA A 33 9.41 -7.27 -11.52
CA ALA A 33 8.65 -6.40 -12.42
C ALA A 33 7.66 -5.54 -11.62
N PRO A 34 8.11 -4.46 -10.95
CA PRO A 34 7.31 -3.70 -9.99
C PRO A 34 6.03 -3.08 -10.54
N GLU A 35 5.94 -2.91 -11.86
CA GLU A 35 4.78 -2.43 -12.60
C GLU A 35 3.67 -3.49 -12.74
N ARG A 36 3.96 -4.75 -12.41
CA ARG A 36 3.04 -5.89 -12.51
C ARG A 36 2.69 -6.45 -11.14
N MET A 37 1.47 -6.98 -11.04
CA MET A 37 1.10 -7.84 -9.92
C MET A 37 1.83 -9.18 -10.04
N LEU A 38 2.32 -9.71 -8.92
CA LEU A 38 2.91 -11.06 -8.90
C LEU A 38 1.83 -12.06 -9.34
N ALA A 39 2.16 -12.95 -10.28
CA ALA A 39 1.19 -13.87 -10.89
C ALA A 39 0.40 -14.70 -9.86
N ALA A 40 1.00 -15.03 -8.71
CA ALA A 40 0.33 -15.73 -7.62
C ALA A 40 -0.83 -14.94 -6.98
N HIS A 41 -0.83 -13.61 -7.10
CA HIS A 41 -1.85 -12.70 -6.55
C HIS A 41 -2.81 -12.17 -7.61
N ASP A 42 -2.57 -12.46 -8.89
CA ASP A 42 -3.39 -11.98 -10.00
C ASP A 42 -4.61 -12.88 -10.19
N SER A 43 -5.78 -12.27 -10.40
CA SER A 43 -7.00 -13.02 -10.76
C SER A 43 -7.01 -13.50 -12.21
N GLY A 44 -6.13 -12.94 -13.05
CA GLY A 44 -5.98 -13.26 -14.47
C GLY A 44 -6.33 -12.10 -15.40
N ASP A 45 -6.85 -10.99 -14.88
CA ASP A 45 -7.16 -9.79 -15.65
C ASP A 45 -6.11 -8.67 -15.52
N HIS A 46 -5.04 -8.92 -14.76
CA HIS A 46 -3.94 -8.00 -14.52
C HIS A 46 -4.34 -6.68 -13.81
N LEU A 47 -5.56 -6.60 -13.27
CA LEU A 47 -6.09 -5.44 -12.55
C LEU A 47 -6.56 -5.79 -11.15
N HIS A 48 -7.31 -6.88 -11.01
CA HIS A 48 -7.90 -7.30 -9.75
C HIS A 48 -7.04 -8.37 -9.05
N PRO A 49 -6.75 -8.20 -7.76
CA PRO A 49 -6.15 -9.25 -6.97
C PRO A 49 -7.06 -10.48 -6.87
N GLY A 50 -6.48 -11.67 -7.05
CA GLY A 50 -7.13 -12.96 -6.80
C GLY A 50 -7.08 -13.37 -5.33
N ASP A 51 -7.66 -14.52 -5.00
CA ASP A 51 -7.88 -14.97 -3.61
C ASP A 51 -6.62 -15.06 -2.75
N ALA A 52 -5.48 -15.40 -3.35
CA ALA A 52 -4.20 -15.47 -2.65
C ALA A 52 -3.75 -14.11 -2.10
N ALA A 53 -4.13 -13.02 -2.77
CA ALA A 53 -3.83 -11.66 -2.33
C ALA A 53 -4.49 -11.32 -0.99
N THR A 54 -5.69 -11.86 -0.72
CA THR A 54 -6.44 -11.63 0.52
C THR A 54 -5.68 -12.08 1.78
N ARG A 55 -4.82 -13.10 1.66
CA ARG A 55 -3.96 -13.55 2.77
C ARG A 55 -2.68 -12.71 2.88
N ARG A 56 -2.26 -12.07 1.79
CA ARG A 56 -1.06 -11.22 1.71
C ARG A 56 -1.32 -9.79 2.15
N THR A 57 -2.55 -9.29 2.01
CA THR A 57 -2.89 -7.92 2.40
C THR A 57 -2.63 -7.72 3.89
N PRO A 58 -1.84 -6.70 4.27
CA PRO A 58 -1.53 -6.45 5.67
C PRO A 58 -2.82 -6.11 6.43
N ARG A 59 -3.27 -7.04 7.28
CA ARG A 59 -4.49 -6.89 8.12
C ARG A 59 -4.31 -5.88 9.26
N ARG A 60 -3.07 -5.46 9.50
CA ARG A 60 -2.71 -4.37 10.40
C ARG A 60 -1.99 -3.32 9.59
N SER A 61 -2.57 -2.13 9.52
CA SER A 61 -1.82 -0.95 9.12
C SER A 61 -0.67 -0.79 10.09
N ALA A 62 0.56 -0.84 9.57
CA ALA A 62 1.68 -0.15 10.17
C ALA A 62 1.38 1.35 10.18
N CYS A 63 0.40 1.74 10.98
CA CYS A 63 0.25 3.11 11.40
C CYS A 63 1.56 3.44 12.11
N GLY A 64 2.18 4.57 11.76
CA GLY A 64 3.43 4.99 12.40
C GLY A 64 3.31 5.07 13.93
N CYS A 65 2.08 5.13 14.47
CA CYS A 65 1.76 5.00 15.88
C CYS A 65 2.09 3.62 16.49
N CYS A 66 1.88 2.52 15.75
CA CYS A 66 2.23 1.16 16.17
C CYS A 66 3.73 0.87 16.05
N GLU A 67 4.39 1.38 15.01
CA GLU A 67 5.84 1.15 14.80
C GLU A 67 6.71 2.02 15.72
N ARG A 68 6.31 3.28 15.97
CA ARG A 68 7.01 4.18 16.90
C ARG A 68 6.58 4.01 18.36
N ARG A 69 5.58 3.17 18.66
CA ARG A 69 4.95 3.01 19.99
C ARG A 69 4.46 4.34 20.60
N THR A 70 4.09 5.31 19.79
CA THR A 70 3.64 6.64 20.27
C THR A 70 2.11 6.72 20.36
N CYS A 71 1.46 5.67 20.87
CA CYS A 71 0.01 5.69 21.02
C CYS A 71 -0.38 6.50 22.27
N GLY A 72 -0.53 7.81 22.08
CA GLY A 72 -1.07 8.78 23.03
C GLY A 72 -1.52 10.04 22.27
N PRO A 73 -2.51 10.80 22.79
CA PRO A 73 -2.93 12.02 22.12
C PRO A 73 -1.84 13.08 22.34
N ASP A 74 -1.07 13.38 21.31
CA ASP A 74 -0.36 14.65 21.28
C ASP A 74 -0.60 15.42 19.99
N ARG A 75 -0.92 16.69 20.18
CA ARG A 75 -1.42 17.68 19.23
C ARG A 75 -0.25 18.48 18.66
N ALA A 76 -0.38 18.90 17.40
CA ALA A 76 -0.04 20.25 16.94
C ALA A 76 -0.84 20.43 15.63
N ALA A 77 -1.81 21.36 15.56
CA ALA A 77 -1.59 22.79 15.35
C ALA A 77 -0.78 23.05 14.08
#